data_AF-A0AAV2Z3Q4-F1
#
_entry.id   AF-A0AAV2Z3Q4-F1
#
_cell.length_a   1.000
_cell.length_b   1.000
_cell.length_c   1.000
_cell.angle_alpha   90.00
_cell.angle_beta   90.00
_cell.angle_gamma   90.00
#
_symmetry.space_group_name_H-M   'P 1'
#
loop_
_entity.id
_entity.type
_entity.pdbx_description
1 polymer ?
#
loop_
_entity_poly.entity_id
_entity_poly.type
_entity_poly.pdbx_seq_one_letter_code
_entity_poly.pdbx_strand_id
1 'polypeptide(L)'
;MTIKRHAVDISTKQEVVNWIAKDGNVIPNRAVKHFRSLGTQLDAGNVWKWWRERDNILAANPMRKRLKGGGRRPSVDGIEDLLLKRK
;
A
#
# COMPACT_ATOMS: atom_id res chain seq x y z
N MET A 1 11.74 -14.51 12.62
CA MET A 1 11.64 -13.04 12.50
C MET A 1 10.35 -12.70 11.77
N THR A 2 9.35 -12.16 12.47
CA THR A 2 8.05 -11.81 11.85
C THR A 2 8.22 -10.52 11.05
N ILE A 3 8.21 -10.61 9.72
CA ILE A 3 8.19 -9.43 8.85
C ILE A 3 6.82 -8.76 9.04
N LYS A 4 6.78 -7.69 9.83
CA LYS A 4 5.57 -6.88 10.00
C LYS A 4 5.33 -6.10 8.71
N ARG A 5 4.30 -6.49 7.97
CA ARG A 5 3.85 -5.78 6.77
C ARG A 5 3.06 -4.55 7.20
N HIS A 6 3.65 -3.37 7.07
CA HIS A 6 2.94 -2.12 7.27
C HIS A 6 2.03 -1.86 6.07
N ALA A 7 0.73 -1.69 6.33
CA ALA A 7 -0.20 -1.26 5.31
C ALA A 7 0.03 0.24 5.06
N VAL A 8 0.42 0.58 3.83
CA VAL A 8 0.54 1.96 3.38
C VAL A 8 -0.80 2.42 2.82
N ASP A 9 -1.28 3.57 3.30
CA ASP A 9 -2.55 4.18 2.93
C ASP A 9 -2.55 4.61 1.45
N ILE A 10 -3.73 4.75 0.84
CA ILE A 10 -3.82 5.16 -0.58
C ILE A 10 -3.26 6.57 -0.78
N SER A 11 -3.53 7.49 0.15
CA SER A 11 -3.01 8.86 0.09
C SER A 11 -1.48 8.89 -0.07
N THR A 12 -0.75 8.13 0.76
CA THR A 12 0.71 8.03 0.66
C THR A 12 1.16 7.43 -0.67
N LYS A 13 0.43 6.44 -1.21
CA LYS A 13 0.74 5.87 -2.53
C LYS A 13 0.54 6.90 -3.65
N GLN A 14 -0.51 7.70 -3.58
CA GLN A 14 -0.78 8.78 -4.53
C GLN A 14 0.30 9.85 -4.47
N GLU A 15 0.74 10.22 -3.26
CA GLU A 15 1.83 11.15 -3.05
C GLU A 15 3.13 10.65 -3.69
N VAL A 16 3.47 9.38 -3.45
CA VAL A 16 4.65 8.73 -4.06
C VAL A 16 4.56 8.74 -5.59
N VAL A 17 3.42 8.35 -6.15
CA VAL A 17 3.20 8.32 -7.61
C VAL A 17 3.29 9.73 -8.21
N ASN A 18 2.67 10.73 -7.57
CA ASN A 18 2.74 12.12 -8.02
C ASN A 18 4.16 12.67 -7.95
N TRP A 19 4.90 12.35 -6.88
CA TRP A 19 6.29 12.75 -6.73
C TRP A 19 7.17 12.12 -7.82
N ILE A 20 6.97 10.83 -8.14
CA ILE A 20 7.72 10.18 -9.24
C ILE A 20 7.47 10.88 -10.57
N ALA A 21 6.22 11.27 -10.83
CA ALA A 21 5.81 11.93 -12.06
C ALA A 21 6.35 13.37 -12.19
N LYS A 22 6.39 14.14 -11.09
CA LYS A 22 6.79 15.56 -11.09
C LYS A 22 8.29 15.77 -10.86
N ASP A 23 8.83 15.17 -9.81
CA ASP A 23 10.19 15.43 -9.29
C ASP A 23 11.14 14.25 -9.52
N GLY A 24 10.60 13.03 -9.56
CA GLY A 24 11.36 11.80 -9.68
C GLY A 24 11.89 11.48 -11.07
N ASN A 25 11.65 12.34 -12.08
CA ASN A 25 12.01 12.11 -13.48
C ASN A 25 11.52 10.74 -13.99
N VAL A 26 10.34 10.28 -13.53
CA VAL A 26 9.76 8.98 -13.92
C VAL A 26 10.60 7.77 -13.43
N ILE A 27 11.51 7.95 -12.46
CA ILE A 27 12.35 6.87 -11.92
C ILE A 27 11.86 6.46 -10.51
N PRO A 28 11.20 5.31 -10.36
CA PRO A 28 10.60 4.88 -9.09
C PRO A 28 11.61 4.71 -7.95
N ASN A 29 12.85 4.29 -8.24
CA ASN A 29 13.89 4.11 -7.22
C ASN A 29 14.28 5.42 -6.52
N ARG A 30 14.11 6.58 -7.17
CA ARG A 30 14.42 7.87 -6.53
C ARG A 30 13.44 8.19 -5.42
N ALA A 31 12.19 7.77 -5.56
CA ALA A 31 11.17 7.95 -4.53
C ALA A 31 11.52 7.17 -3.26
N VAL A 32 12.06 5.96 -3.39
CA VAL A 32 12.49 5.18 -2.22
C VAL A 32 13.49 5.96 -1.36
N LYS A 33 14.49 6.60 -1.98
CA LYS A 33 15.48 7.41 -1.25
C LYS A 33 14.84 8.65 -0.61
N HIS A 34 13.99 9.35 -1.36
CA HIS A 34 13.32 10.56 -0.89
C HIS A 34 12.36 10.29 0.29
N PHE A 35 11.46 9.33 0.15
CA PHE A 35 10.51 9.00 1.21
C PHE A 35 11.17 8.34 2.42
N ARG A 36 12.29 7.63 2.24
CA ARG A 36 13.10 7.13 3.36
C ARG A 36 13.71 8.28 4.17
N SER A 37 14.16 9.37 3.52
CA SER A 37 14.60 10.58 4.26
C SER A 37 13.48 11.30 4.99
N LEU A 38 12.22 11.15 4.53
CA LEU A 38 11.02 11.65 5.20
C LEU A 38 10.54 10.71 6.33
N GLY A 39 11.28 9.63 6.63
CA GLY A 39 10.92 8.66 7.67
C GLY A 39 9.92 7.58 7.22
N THR A 40 9.50 7.59 5.96
CA THR A 40 8.62 6.56 5.41
C THR A 40 9.43 5.39 4.87
N GLN A 41 9.32 4.21 5.49
CA GLN A 41 9.95 2.99 4.97
C GLN A 41 9.18 2.45 3.76
N LEU A 42 9.67 2.76 2.57
CA LEU A 42 9.18 2.20 1.31
C LEU A 42 10.11 1.11 0.80
N ASP A 43 9.50 0.05 0.26
CA ASP A 43 10.21 -0.99 -0.47
C ASP A 43 10.22 -0.67 -1.97
N ALA A 44 11.36 -0.87 -2.62
CA ALA A 44 11.52 -0.57 -4.04
C ALA A 44 10.56 -1.40 -4.92
N GLY A 45 10.37 -2.69 -4.61
CA GLY A 45 9.45 -3.55 -5.36
C GLY A 45 8.01 -3.05 -5.28
N ASN A 46 7.56 -2.63 -4.09
CA ASN A 46 6.24 -2.02 -3.92
C ASN A 46 6.09 -0.70 -4.69
N VAL A 47 7.09 0.16 -4.66
CA VAL A 47 7.07 1.45 -5.37
C VAL A 47 7.01 1.23 -6.89
N TRP A 48 7.74 0.26 -7.42
CA TRP A 48 7.63 -0.17 -8.81
C TRP A 48 6.23 -0.70 -9.16
N LYS A 49 5.64 -1.50 -8.29
CA LYS A 49 4.27 -2.00 -8.48
C LYS A 49 3.27 -0.85 -8.52
N TRP A 50 3.37 0.10 -7.59
CA TRP A 50 2.49 1.28 -7.57
C TRP A 50 2.67 2.14 -8.82
N TRP A 51 3.89 2.28 -9.33
CA TRP A 51 4.14 3.00 -10.57
C TRP A 51 3.52 2.33 -11.80
N ARG A 52 3.51 0.99 -11.85
CA ARG A 52 2.83 0.24 -12.92
C ARG A 52 1.31 0.37 -12.82
N GLU A 53 0.77 0.38 -11.60
CA GLU A 53 -0.67 0.51 -11.32
C GLU A 53 -1.09 1.97 -11.05
N ARG A 54 -0.29 2.95 -11.49
CA ARG A 54 -0.42 4.37 -11.11
C ARG A 54 -1.79 4.95 -11.42
N ASP A 55 -2.39 4.60 -12.55
CA ASP A 55 -3.70 5.11 -12.95
C ASP A 55 -4.80 4.64 -12.00
N ASN A 56 -4.72 3.38 -11.54
CA ASN A 56 -5.65 2.82 -10.56
C ASN A 56 -5.46 3.44 -9.17
N ILE A 57 -4.22 3.79 -8.81
CA ILE A 57 -3.92 4.44 -7.53
C ILE A 57 -4.40 5.89 -7.53
N LEU A 58 -4.19 6.63 -8.62
CA LEU A 58 -4.66 8.01 -8.77
C LEU A 58 -6.18 8.11 -8.86
N ALA A 59 -6.85 7.12 -9.47
CA ALA A 59 -8.32 7.06 -9.53
C ALA A 59 -8.98 6.60 -8.20
N ALA A 60 -8.20 6.07 -7.25
CA ALA A 60 -8.73 5.60 -5.97
C ALA A 60 -9.06 6.76 -5.01
N ASN A 61 -10.04 6.55 -4.13
CA ASN A 61 -10.36 7.54 -3.09
C ASN A 61 -9.21 7.62 -2.06
N PRO A 62 -8.60 8.81 -1.84
CA PRO A 62 -7.47 8.99 -0.92
C PRO A 62 -7.79 8.64 0.53
N MET A 63 -9.05 8.80 0.93
CA MET A 63 -9.53 8.55 2.30
C MET A 63 -9.66 7.05 2.61
N ARG A 64 -9.52 6.17 1.60
CA ARG A 64 -9.54 4.71 1.79
C ARG A 64 -8.15 4.19 2.13
N LYS A 65 -8.08 3.30 3.11
CA LYS A 65 -6.86 2.54 3.45
C LYS A 65 -6.44 1.54 2.36
N ARG A 66 -7.36 1.06 1.53
CA ARG A 66 -7.13 -0.04 0.57
C ARG A 66 -7.81 0.17 -0.77
N LEU A 67 -7.15 -0.31 -1.83
CA LEU A 67 -7.71 -0.36 -3.19
C LEU A 67 -8.90 -1.33 -3.24
N LYS A 68 -9.92 -1.01 -4.04
CA LYS A 68 -11.09 -1.88 -4.23
C LYS A 68 -10.63 -3.21 -4.84
N GLY A 69 -10.97 -4.33 -4.20
CA GLY A 69 -10.57 -5.68 -4.64
C GLY A 69 -9.17 -6.14 -4.20
N GLY A 70 -8.37 -5.28 -3.56
CA GLY A 70 -7.00 -5.61 -3.10
C GLY A 70 -6.92 -6.26 -1.71
N GLY A 71 -8.01 -6.85 -1.21
CA GLY A 71 -8.09 -7.36 0.16
C GLY A 71 -7.77 -8.85 0.29
N ARG A 72 -6.86 -9.21 1.22
CA ARG A 72 -6.93 -10.51 1.90
C ARG A 72 -8.22 -10.53 2.73
N ARG A 73 -8.99 -11.63 2.68
CA ARG A 73 -10.12 -11.86 3.60
C ARG A 73 -9.64 -11.54 5.04
N PRO A 74 -10.44 -10.85 5.87
CA PRO A 74 -10.13 -10.81 7.29
C PRO A 74 -9.93 -12.26 7.75
N SER A 75 -8.80 -12.54 8.41
CA SER A 75 -8.61 -13.84 9.05
C SER A 75 -9.70 -13.96 10.09
N VAL A 76 -10.68 -14.82 9.84
CA VAL A 76 -11.72 -15.21 10.79
C VAL A 76 -11.13 -16.10 11.89
N ASP A 77 -9.96 -15.73 12.42
CA ASP A 77 -9.45 -16.30 13.67
C ASP A 77 -10.33 -15.76 14.79
N GLY A 78 -11.37 -16.54 15.13
CA GLY A 78 -12.30 -16.26 16.23
C GLY A 78 -13.79 -16.34 15.87
N ILE A 79 -14.17 -16.17 14.60
CA ILE A 79 -15.60 -16.26 14.20
C ILE A 79 -15.99 -17.72 13.89
N GLU A 80 -15.09 -18.50 13.29
CA GLU A 80 -15.33 -19.93 13.05
C GLU A 80 -15.52 -20.70 14.38
N ASP A 81 -14.77 -20.32 15.42
CA ASP A 81 -14.84 -20.96 16.75
C ASP A 81 -16.11 -20.58 17.54
N LEU A 82 -16.68 -19.39 17.28
CA LEU A 82 -17.98 -18.98 17.82
C LEU A 82 -19.15 -19.70 17.15
N LEU A 83 -19.01 -20.14 15.89
CA LEU A 83 -20.04 -20.88 15.16
C LEU A 83 -20.02 -22.38 15.45
N LEU A 84 -18.87 -22.95 15.84
CA LEU A 84 -18.77 -24.35 16.26
C LEU A 84 -19.39 -24.65 17.64
N LYS A 85 -19.53 -23.64 18.51
CA LYS A 85 -20.12 -23.79 19.87
C LYS A 85 -21.65 -23.77 19.90
N ARG A 86 -22.32 -23.69 18.75
CA ARG A 86 -23.77 -23.79 18.62
C ARG A 86 -24.15 -25.13 17.97
N LYS A 87 -23.98 -26.22 18.71
CA LYS A 87 -24.60 -27.51 18.44
C LYS A 87 -25.10 -28.11 19.74
#